data_AF-A0A0C2CAZ8-F1
#
_entry.id   AF-A0A0C2CAZ8-F1
#
_cell.length_a   1.000
_cell.length_b   1.000
_cell.length_c   1.000
_cell.angle_alpha   90.00
_cell.angle_beta   90.00
_cell.angle_gamma   90.00
#
_symmetry.space_group_name_H-M   'P 1'
#
loop_
_entity.id
_entity.type
_entity.pdbx_description
1 polymer ?
#
loop_
_entity_poly.entity_id
_entity_poly.type
_entity_poly.pdbx_seq_one_letter_code
_entity_poly.pdbx_strand_id
1 'polypeptide(L)'
;VPPEIELPTALDPATVFAPCPHDLGCPKLGSSACTVPVRWRVIRADGRRSPREKSGTESGKFSFIVLEKGIRRPQASAARILQIKHSNGHVTCDLCTEFKGLQRLAISKRAGDLYQRTRSRRDGELFPLEVKTVATENMFDLCDQKLDKGNAK
;
A
#
# COMPACT_ATOMS: atom_id res chain seq x y z
N VAL A 1 28.35 25.88 19.95
CA VAL A 1 26.99 25.55 20.47
C VAL A 1 26.86 26.22 21.81
N PRO A 2 25.82 27.04 22.07
CA PRO A 2 25.60 27.63 23.38
C PRO A 2 25.62 26.55 24.48
N PRO A 3 26.23 26.81 25.66
CA PRO A 3 26.41 25.81 26.71
C PRO A 3 25.10 25.32 27.34
N GLU A 4 23.99 26.01 27.09
CA GLU A 4 22.66 25.67 27.60
C GLU A 4 21.91 24.62 26.77
N ILE A 5 22.45 24.23 25.61
CA ILE A 5 21.80 23.26 24.71
C ILE A 5 22.31 21.86 25.04
N GLU A 6 21.57 21.14 25.88
CA GLU A 6 21.74 19.71 26.07
C GLU A 6 21.27 18.96 24.82
N LEU A 7 22.23 18.38 24.07
CA LEU A 7 21.92 17.52 22.94
C LEU A 7 21.70 16.09 23.46
N PRO A 8 20.51 15.49 23.25
CA PRO A 8 20.28 14.12 23.68
C PRO A 8 21.22 13.17 22.93
N THR A 9 21.92 12.31 23.66
CA THR A 9 22.85 11.32 23.09
C THR A 9 22.10 10.18 22.38
N ALA A 10 20.82 9.99 22.69
CA ALA A 10 19.92 9.03 22.06
C ALA A 10 18.64 9.72 21.59
N LEU A 11 18.27 9.47 20.34
CA LEU A 11 16.98 9.91 19.80
C LEU A 11 15.90 8.88 20.16
N ASP A 12 14.65 9.35 20.29
CA ASP A 12 13.50 8.47 20.42
C ASP A 12 13.45 7.47 19.24
N PRO A 13 12.98 6.22 19.46
CA PRO A 13 12.78 5.28 18.37
C PRO A 13 11.81 5.85 17.34
N ALA A 14 11.89 5.36 16.10
CA ALA A 14 10.95 5.71 15.05
C ALA A 14 10.45 4.44 14.35
N THR A 15 9.20 4.48 13.90
CA THR A 15 8.53 3.35 13.25
C THR A 15 8.03 3.74 11.87
N VAL A 16 7.95 2.78 10.96
CA VAL A 16 7.43 3.02 9.61
C VAL A 16 5.91 3.13 9.69
N PHE A 17 5.40 4.33 9.49
CA PHE A 17 3.96 4.56 9.40
C PHE A 17 3.41 4.19 8.01
N ALA A 18 4.16 4.53 6.97
CA ALA A 18 3.83 4.20 5.59
C ALA A 18 5.12 4.15 4.74
N PRO A 19 5.17 3.44 3.60
CA PRO A 19 4.08 2.68 2.97
C PRO A 19 3.97 1.23 3.46
N CYS A 20 5.05 0.62 3.93
CA CYS A 20 5.07 -0.80 4.24
C CYS A 20 4.46 -1.10 5.61
N PRO A 21 3.52 -2.04 5.73
CA PRO A 21 2.93 -2.42 7.01
C PRO A 21 3.77 -3.40 7.85
N HIS A 22 4.80 -4.01 7.26
CA HIS A 22 5.45 -5.21 7.82
C HIS A 22 6.57 -4.99 8.82
N ASP A 23 7.13 -3.79 9.02
CA ASP A 23 8.29 -3.50 9.92
C ASP A 23 9.53 -4.41 9.81
N LEU A 24 9.50 -5.43 8.95
CA LEU A 24 10.56 -6.35 8.61
C LEU A 24 11.22 -5.92 7.29
N GLY A 25 12.32 -6.61 6.93
CA GLY A 25 12.96 -6.44 5.62
C GLY A 25 11.96 -6.56 4.46
N CYS A 26 12.00 -5.61 3.53
CA CYS A 26 11.03 -5.58 2.42
C CYS A 26 11.23 -6.78 1.49
N PRO A 27 10.20 -7.60 1.22
CA PRO A 27 10.32 -8.74 0.29
C PRO A 27 10.61 -8.33 -1.17
N LYS A 28 10.39 -7.05 -1.52
CA LYS A 28 10.74 -6.52 -2.84
C LYS A 28 12.24 -6.20 -2.97
N LEU A 29 12.97 -6.15 -1.87
CA LEU A 29 14.41 -5.88 -1.89
C LEU A 29 15.12 -6.95 -2.74
N GLY A 30 15.88 -6.51 -3.75
CA GLY A 30 16.58 -7.40 -4.69
C GLY A 30 15.75 -7.87 -5.90
N SER A 31 14.43 -7.68 -5.93
CA SER A 31 13.59 -8.04 -7.08
C SER A 31 13.13 -6.82 -7.89
N SER A 32 12.61 -5.79 -7.23
CA SER A 32 12.08 -4.59 -7.90
C SER A 32 11.91 -3.41 -6.95
N ALA A 33 11.87 -2.19 -7.50
CA ALA A 33 11.58 -1.00 -6.70
C ALA A 33 10.13 -1.00 -6.18
N CYS A 34 9.95 -0.60 -4.91
CA CYS A 34 8.64 -0.42 -4.30
C CYS A 34 8.10 0.99 -4.59
N THR A 35 7.49 1.16 -5.76
CA THR A 35 6.97 2.46 -6.23
C THR A 35 5.46 2.49 -6.32
N VAL A 36 4.88 3.68 -6.13
CA VAL A 36 3.47 3.99 -6.40
C VAL A 36 3.35 4.84 -7.67
N PRO A 37 2.44 4.52 -8.61
CA PRO A 37 2.17 5.37 -9.75
C PRO A 37 1.35 6.60 -9.31
N VAL A 38 1.83 7.79 -9.65
CA VAL A 38 1.15 9.05 -9.38
C VAL A 38 0.91 9.76 -10.71
N ARG A 39 -0.24 10.41 -10.82
CA ARG A 39 -0.58 11.32 -11.92
C ARG A 39 -0.74 12.72 -11.37
N TRP A 40 -0.06 13.70 -11.96
CA TRP A 40 -0.13 15.10 -11.54
C TRP A 40 -0.41 16.01 -12.72
N ARG A 41 -0.95 17.19 -12.45
CA ARG A 41 -1.07 18.26 -13.45
C ARG A 41 0.29 18.93 -13.60
N VAL A 42 0.73 19.09 -14.85
CA VAL A 42 2.00 19.74 -15.14
C VAL A 42 1.83 21.23 -14.99
N ILE A 43 2.57 21.83 -14.06
CA ILE A 43 2.68 23.28 -13.91
C ILE A 43 4.15 23.60 -14.13
N ARG A 44 4.47 24.25 -15.24
CA ARG A 44 5.84 24.67 -15.55
C ARG A 44 5.94 26.17 -15.53
N ALA A 45 7.00 26.67 -14.92
CA ALA A 45 7.27 28.10 -14.83
C ALA A 45 7.56 28.73 -16.21
N ASP A 46 8.03 27.95 -17.18
CA ASP A 46 8.35 28.42 -18.54
C ASP A 46 7.13 28.54 -19.47
N GLY A 47 5.93 28.17 -19.00
CA GLY A 47 4.68 28.20 -19.78
C GLY A 47 4.63 27.22 -20.95
N ARG A 48 5.66 26.38 -21.13
CA ARG A 48 5.73 25.41 -22.22
C ARG A 48 5.10 24.09 -21.80
N ARG A 49 4.56 23.34 -22.75
CA ARG A 49 4.11 21.97 -22.51
C ARG A 49 5.31 21.05 -22.35
N SER A 50 5.21 20.09 -21.43
CA SER A 50 6.26 19.07 -21.32
C SER A 50 6.12 18.04 -22.45
N PRO A 51 7.22 17.54 -23.03
CA PRO A 51 7.16 16.46 -24.04
C PRO A 51 6.51 15.17 -23.52
N ARG A 52 6.52 14.94 -22.21
CA ARG A 52 5.92 13.77 -21.56
C ARG A 52 4.46 14.00 -21.15
N GLU A 53 3.97 15.22 -21.30
CA GLU A 53 2.61 15.61 -20.93
C GLU A 53 1.58 15.02 -21.90
N LYS A 54 0.53 14.41 -21.34
CA LYS A 54 -0.67 14.00 -22.08
C LYS A 54 -1.88 14.65 -21.43
N SER A 55 -2.56 15.51 -22.21
CA SER A 55 -3.79 16.20 -21.77
C SER A 55 -3.62 16.96 -20.44
N GLY A 56 -2.56 17.80 -20.31
CA GLY A 56 -2.34 18.60 -19.10
C GLY A 56 -1.74 17.83 -17.92
N THR A 57 -1.46 16.53 -18.08
CA THR A 57 -1.02 15.67 -16.99
C THR A 57 0.18 14.83 -17.35
N GLU A 58 0.99 14.52 -16.35
CA GLU A 58 2.06 13.53 -16.41
C GLU A 58 1.81 12.43 -15.40
N SER A 59 2.41 11.28 -15.68
CA SER A 59 2.47 10.16 -14.75
C SER A 59 3.90 9.71 -14.52
N GLY A 60 4.14 9.18 -13.34
CA GLY A 60 5.46 8.78 -12.87
C GLY A 60 5.35 7.86 -11.67
N LYS A 61 6.48 7.26 -11.32
CA LYS A 61 6.60 6.32 -10.21
C LYS A 61 7.37 7.00 -9.10
N PHE A 62 6.81 7.03 -7.89
CA PHE A 62 7.46 7.57 -6.71
C PHE A 62 7.64 6.50 -5.65
N SER A 63 8.73 6.59 -4.90
CA SER A 63 8.90 5.85 -3.66
C SER A 63 8.87 6.87 -2.53
N PHE A 64 8.22 6.52 -1.42
CA PHE A 64 8.16 7.38 -0.24
C PHE A 64 8.31 6.52 1.01
N ILE A 65 8.67 7.18 2.12
CA ILE A 65 8.63 6.61 3.46
C ILE A 65 8.13 7.70 4.41
N VAL A 66 7.23 7.33 5.30
CA VAL A 66 6.73 8.18 6.38
C VAL A 66 7.11 7.49 7.68
N LEU A 67 7.87 8.19 8.51
CA LEU A 67 8.32 7.72 9.81
C LEU A 67 7.56 8.47 10.90
N GLU A 68 7.11 7.74 11.91
CA GLU A 68 6.50 8.30 13.12
C GLU A 68 7.47 8.10 14.29
N LYS A 69 7.60 9.11 15.16
CA LYS A 69 8.41 9.01 16.38
C LYS A 69 7.66 8.22 17.45
N GLY A 70 8.39 7.41 18.21
CA GLY A 70 7.87 6.60 19.30
C GLY A 70 7.76 5.11 18.96
N ILE A 71 7.07 4.39 19.84
CA ILE A 71 6.84 2.95 19.74
C ILE A 71 5.54 2.72 18.96
N ARG A 72 5.55 1.73 18.05
CA ARG A 72 4.39 1.40 17.23
C ARG A 72 3.21 1.04 18.12
N ARG A 73 2.12 1.80 18.01
CA ARG A 73 0.86 1.41 18.62
C ARG A 73 0.29 0.23 17.83
N PRO A 74 -0.31 -0.78 18.48
CA PRO A 74 -1.00 -1.85 17.78
C PRO A 74 -2.27 -1.28 17.12
N GLN A 75 -2.11 -0.65 15.96
CA GLN A 75 -3.18 -0.43 15.01
C GLN A 75 -3.27 -1.67 14.12
N ALA A 76 -4.49 -2.06 13.76
CA ALA A 76 -4.71 -3.00 12.67
C ALA A 76 -4.11 -2.38 11.40
N SER A 77 -2.90 -2.78 11.01
CA SER A 77 -2.34 -2.17 9.82
C SER A 77 -3.02 -2.76 8.60
N ALA A 78 -3.67 -1.86 7.87
CA ALA A 78 -4.31 -2.21 6.64
C ALA A 78 -3.25 -2.57 5.60
N ALA A 79 -3.45 -3.71 4.94
CA ALA A 79 -2.62 -4.12 3.83
C ALA A 79 -2.57 -3.02 2.77
N ARG A 80 -1.41 -2.78 2.16
CA ARG A 80 -1.28 -1.78 1.10
C ARG A 80 -1.36 -2.42 -0.26
N ILE A 81 -2.11 -1.81 -1.16
CA ILE A 81 -2.24 -2.26 -2.53
C ILE A 81 -0.98 -1.84 -3.30
N LEU A 82 -0.27 -2.81 -3.88
CA LEU A 82 0.90 -2.56 -4.71
C LEU A 82 0.53 -2.50 -6.19
N GLN A 83 -0.37 -3.38 -6.62
CA GLN A 83 -0.83 -3.43 -8.00
C GLN A 83 -2.23 -4.01 -8.08
N ILE A 84 -3.12 -3.32 -8.80
CA ILE A 84 -4.44 -3.84 -9.20
C ILE A 84 -4.44 -4.18 -10.68
N LYS A 85 -4.96 -5.37 -11.00
CA LYS A 85 -5.21 -5.84 -12.36
C LYS A 85 -6.69 -6.13 -12.52
N HIS A 86 -7.31 -5.48 -13.50
CA HIS A 86 -8.69 -5.73 -13.87
C HIS A 86 -8.74 -6.81 -14.95
N SER A 87 -9.55 -7.84 -14.72
CA SER A 87 -9.81 -8.92 -15.68
C SER A 87 -11.31 -9.06 -15.91
N ASN A 88 -11.68 -9.85 -16.91
CA ASN A 88 -13.09 -10.12 -17.17
C ASN A 88 -13.65 -11.00 -16.02
N GLY A 89 -14.56 -10.44 -15.23
CA GLY A 89 -15.23 -11.16 -14.14
C GLY A 89 -14.46 -11.28 -12.82
N HIS A 90 -13.24 -10.75 -12.70
CA HIS A 90 -12.52 -10.66 -11.42
C HIS A 90 -11.49 -9.51 -11.41
N VAL A 91 -11.05 -9.14 -10.21
CA VAL A 91 -9.94 -8.20 -9.98
C VAL A 91 -8.88 -8.91 -9.17
N THR A 92 -7.63 -8.80 -9.59
CA THR A 92 -6.48 -9.35 -8.89
C THR A 92 -5.67 -8.22 -8.26
N CYS A 93 -5.35 -8.33 -6.98
CA CYS A 93 -4.60 -7.35 -6.22
C CYS A 93 -3.33 -7.99 -5.65
N ASP A 94 -2.19 -7.36 -5.89
CA ASP A 94 -0.95 -7.63 -5.18
C ASP A 94 -0.90 -6.70 -3.96
N LEU A 95 -0.80 -7.28 -2.77
CA LEU A 95 -0.89 -6.63 -1.48
C LEU A 95 0.41 -6.78 -0.71
N CYS A 96 0.78 -5.74 0.03
CA CYS A 96 1.82 -5.77 1.04
C CYS A 96 1.14 -5.91 2.41
N THR A 97 1.46 -6.97 3.16
CA THR A 97 0.82 -7.32 4.45
C THR A 97 1.83 -7.38 5.58
N GLU A 98 1.39 -7.29 6.84
CA GLU A 98 2.24 -7.23 8.04
C GLU A 98 3.20 -8.43 8.19
N PHE A 99 2.68 -9.66 8.10
CA PHE A 99 3.42 -10.85 8.54
C PHE A 99 3.96 -11.71 7.39
N LYS A 100 3.20 -11.86 6.30
CA LYS A 100 3.58 -12.71 5.16
C LYS A 100 4.19 -11.94 3.99
N GLY A 101 4.26 -10.61 4.08
CA GLY A 101 4.80 -9.78 3.01
C GLY A 101 3.87 -9.71 1.80
N LEU A 102 4.39 -10.01 0.61
CA LEU A 102 3.67 -9.90 -0.66
C LEU A 102 2.64 -11.01 -0.83
N GLN A 103 1.37 -10.64 -1.00
CA GLN A 103 0.28 -11.58 -1.22
C GLN A 103 -0.51 -11.20 -2.47
N ARG A 104 -0.95 -12.20 -3.24
CA ARG A 104 -1.84 -12.00 -4.38
C ARG A 104 -3.23 -12.52 -4.03
N LEU A 105 -4.24 -11.68 -4.21
CA LEU A 105 -5.64 -11.98 -3.97
C LEU A 105 -6.44 -11.77 -5.26
N ALA A 106 -7.37 -12.67 -5.56
CA ALA A 106 -8.34 -12.50 -6.63
C ALA A 106 -9.77 -12.39 -6.07
N ILE A 107 -10.49 -11.33 -6.44
CA ILE A 107 -11.89 -11.13 -6.06
C ILE A 107 -12.76 -11.25 -7.30
N SER A 108 -13.67 -12.22 -7.29
CA SER A 108 -14.62 -12.41 -8.39
C SER A 108 -15.75 -11.38 -8.37
N LYS A 109 -16.32 -11.07 -9.54
CA LYS A 109 -17.49 -10.19 -9.69
C LYS A 109 -18.71 -10.71 -8.93
N ARG A 110 -18.78 -12.02 -8.67
CA ARG A 110 -19.85 -12.66 -7.86
C ARG A 110 -19.80 -12.23 -6.39
N ALA A 111 -18.66 -11.74 -5.91
CA ALA A 111 -18.51 -11.22 -4.55
C ALA A 111 -19.19 -9.84 -4.32
N GLY A 112 -19.92 -9.32 -5.32
CA GLY A 112 -20.79 -8.15 -5.17
C GLY A 112 -20.07 -6.91 -4.66
N ASP A 113 -20.46 -6.44 -3.48
CA ASP A 113 -19.90 -5.23 -2.84
C ASP A 113 -18.39 -5.30 -2.65
N LEU A 114 -17.84 -6.48 -2.34
CA LEU A 114 -16.40 -6.67 -2.16
C LEU A 114 -15.63 -6.38 -3.45
N TYR A 115 -16.19 -6.85 -4.57
CA TYR A 115 -15.64 -6.58 -5.89
C TYR A 115 -15.71 -5.09 -6.22
N GLN A 116 -16.83 -4.42 -5.95
CA GLN A 116 -16.97 -2.99 -6.23
C GLN A 116 -16.03 -2.14 -5.39
N ARG A 117 -15.93 -2.42 -4.07
CA ARG A 117 -15.03 -1.71 -3.15
C ARG A 117 -13.56 -1.88 -3.50
N THR A 118 -13.18 -3.02 -4.04
CA THR A 118 -11.79 -3.30 -4.42
C THR A 118 -11.47 -2.76 -5.81
N ARG A 119 -12.40 -2.89 -6.75
CA ARG A 119 -12.25 -2.43 -8.13
C ARG A 119 -12.04 -0.91 -8.24
N SER A 120 -12.62 -0.13 -7.33
CA SER A 120 -12.49 1.33 -7.34
C SER A 120 -11.17 1.84 -6.74
N ARG A 121 -10.37 0.96 -6.12
CA ARG A 121 -9.10 1.33 -5.50
C ARG A 121 -8.00 1.50 -6.53
N ARG A 122 -6.91 2.13 -6.09
CA ARG A 122 -5.72 2.37 -6.90
C ARG A 122 -4.48 1.84 -6.20
N ASP A 123 -3.43 1.64 -6.99
CA ASP A 123 -2.10 1.29 -6.49
C ASP A 123 -1.63 2.35 -5.47
N GLY A 124 -1.06 1.89 -4.36
CA GLY A 124 -0.61 2.71 -3.24
C GLY A 124 -1.67 3.00 -2.18
N GLU A 125 -2.97 2.80 -2.46
CA GLU A 125 -4.04 2.94 -1.46
C GLU A 125 -4.05 1.78 -0.46
N LEU A 126 -4.70 1.99 0.69
CA LEU A 126 -4.97 0.93 1.65
C LEU A 126 -6.03 -0.02 1.09
N PHE A 127 -5.87 -1.30 1.36
CA PHE A 127 -6.85 -2.31 1.03
C PHE A 127 -8.09 -2.14 1.94
N PRO A 128 -9.30 -2.10 1.39
CA PRO A 128 -10.49 -1.67 2.13
C PRO A 128 -11.11 -2.75 3.02
N LEU A 129 -10.47 -3.92 3.14
CA LEU A 129 -10.98 -5.08 3.87
C LEU A 129 -9.93 -5.57 4.86
N GLU A 130 -10.38 -6.12 5.97
CA GLU A 130 -9.50 -6.85 6.88
C GLU A 130 -9.03 -8.14 6.21
N VAL A 131 -7.72 -8.24 5.98
CA VAL A 131 -7.11 -9.46 5.47
C VAL A 131 -6.73 -10.31 6.68
N LYS A 132 -7.49 -11.37 6.95
CA LYS A 132 -7.02 -12.41 7.87
C LYS A 132 -5.87 -13.14 7.19
N THR A 133 -4.66 -12.94 7.67
CA THR A 133 -3.47 -13.64 7.19
C THR A 133 -3.53 -15.10 7.62
N VAL A 134 -4.00 -15.98 6.74
CA VAL A 134 -4.00 -17.42 7.01
C VAL A 134 -2.60 -17.96 6.71
N ALA A 135 -1.98 -18.59 7.71
CA ALA A 135 -0.72 -19.31 7.54
C ALA A 135 -0.96 -20.63 6.79
N THR A 136 -0.94 -20.57 5.45
CA THR A 136 -0.90 -21.76 4.63
C THR A 136 0.46 -21.99 3.98
N GLU A 137 0.81 -23.26 3.83
CA GLU A 137 2.01 -23.78 3.16
C GLU A 137 1.82 -23.89 1.64
N ASN A 138 0.57 -23.79 1.16
CA ASN A 138 0.24 -23.85 -0.26
C ASN A 138 0.16 -22.46 -0.90
N MET A 139 0.73 -22.34 -2.11
CA MET A 139 0.82 -21.09 -2.86
C MET A 139 -0.52 -20.63 -3.48
N PHE A 140 -1.57 -21.46 -3.42
CA PHE A 140 -2.84 -21.27 -4.15
C PHE A 140 -4.09 -21.59 -3.33
N ASP A 141 -4.14 -21.27 -2.04
CA ASP A 141 -5.38 -21.48 -1.29
C ASP A 141 -6.44 -20.46 -1.67
N LEU A 142 -7.53 -20.97 -2.24
CA LEU A 142 -8.76 -20.21 -2.44
C LEU A 142 -9.42 -20.04 -1.07
N CYS A 143 -9.65 -18.78 -0.67
CA CYS A 143 -10.43 -18.51 0.52
C CYS A 143 -11.90 -18.83 0.22
N ASP A 144 -12.33 -20.06 0.50
CA ASP A 144 -13.71 -20.53 0.36
C ASP A 144 -14.64 -19.99 1.46
N GLN A 145 -14.11 -19.26 2.43
CA GLN A 145 -14.89 -18.67 3.50
C GLN A 145 -15.68 -17.48 2.97
N LYS A 146 -17.01 -17.60 3.00
CA LYS A 146 -17.91 -16.46 2.90
C LYS A 146 -17.53 -15.50 4.04
N LEU A 147 -17.04 -14.31 3.70
CA LEU A 147 -16.86 -13.25 4.68
C LEU A 147 -18.23 -12.96 5.30
N ASP A 148 -18.41 -13.34 6.56
CA ASP A 148 -19.55 -12.90 7.34
C ASP A 148 -19.61 -11.38 7.26
N LYS A 149 -20.77 -10.85 6.89
CA LYS A 149 -21.02 -9.41 6.89
C LYS A 149 -20.87 -8.94 8.33
N GLY A 150 -19.65 -8.52 8.67
CA GLY A 150 -19.36 -7.82 9.92
C GLY A 150 -20.30 -6.64 9.99
N ASN A 151 -21.25 -6.72 10.93
CA ASN A 151 -22.25 -5.70 11.18
C ASN A 151 -21.49 -4.52 11.79
N ALA A 152 -21.00 -3.61 10.95
CA ALA A 152 -20.48 -2.33 11.39
C ALA A 152 -21.67 -1.53 11.93
N LYS A 153 -21.81 -1.57 13.25
CA LYS A 153 -22.66 -0.66 14.02
C LYS A 153 -21.85 0.58 14.37
#